data_AF-A0A967MXW9-F1
#
_entry.id   AF-A0A967MXW9-F1
#
_cell.length_a   1.000
_cell.length_b   1.000
_cell.length_c   1.000
_cell.angle_alpha   90.00
_cell.angle_beta   90.00
_cell.angle_gamma   90.00
#
_symmetry.space_group_name_H-M   'P 1'
#
loop_
_entity.id
_entity.type
_entity.pdbx_description
1 polymer ?
#
loop_
_entity_poly.entity_id
_entity_poly.type
_entity_poly.pdbx_seq_one_letter_code
_entity_poly.pdbx_strand_id
1 'polypeptide(L)' 'KDAPITLDTEPNLVGWWKFDEASGKTAADSSKYGRKGTLKGGLSFDNASVDGRIGKALKLDGEDNIIEITGYKG' A
#
# COMPACT_ATOMS: atom_id res chain seq x y z
N LYS A 1 23.03 13.67 17.22
CA LYS A 1 21.57 13.88 17.33
C LYS A 1 21.01 13.49 15.97
N ASP A 2 20.64 12.23 15.85
CA ASP A 2 20.07 11.70 14.61
C ASP A 2 18.72 12.38 14.38
N ALA A 3 18.56 12.99 13.21
CA ALA A 3 17.28 13.53 12.79
C ALA A 3 16.26 12.38 12.78
N PRO A 4 14.97 12.65 13.10
CA PRO A 4 13.94 11.64 12.94
C PRO A 4 14.00 11.10 11.51
N ILE A 5 14.02 9.78 11.36
CA ILE A 5 14.02 9.12 10.05
C ILE A 5 12.65 9.41 9.44
N THR A 6 12.57 10.49 8.69
CA THR A 6 11.43 10.83 7.84
C THR A 6 11.51 9.91 6.63
N LEU A 7 10.90 8.73 6.72
CA LEU A 7 10.86 7.74 5.63
C LEU A 7 10.31 8.36 4.33
N ASP A 8 9.52 9.43 4.43
CA ASP A 8 9.04 10.24 3.30
C ASP A 8 10.16 10.94 2.49
N THR A 9 11.36 11.10 3.07
CA THR A 9 12.53 11.74 2.43
C THR A 9 13.60 10.76 1.98
N GLU A 10 13.41 9.45 2.19
CA GLU A 10 14.43 8.47 1.86
C GLU A 10 14.62 8.39 0.32
N PRO A 11 15.82 8.73 -0.20
CA PRO A 11 16.01 8.99 -1.64
C PRO A 11 15.78 7.75 -2.51
N ASN A 12 15.92 6.57 -1.92
CA ASN A 12 15.74 5.28 -2.59
C ASN A 12 14.36 4.65 -2.35
N LEU A 13 13.49 5.29 -1.56
CA LEU A 13 12.13 4.81 -1.38
C LEU A 13 11.36 4.98 -2.69
N VAL A 14 10.80 3.90 -3.22
CA VAL A 14 10.04 3.92 -4.48
C VAL A 14 8.52 3.89 -4.26
N GLY A 15 8.06 3.79 -3.02
CA GLY A 15 6.65 3.78 -2.69
C GLY A 15 6.43 3.19 -1.31
N TRP A 16 5.34 3.59 -0.67
CA TRP A 16 4.99 3.11 0.65
C TRP A 16 3.48 2.93 0.77
N TRP A 17 3.03 1.68 0.59
CA TRP A 17 1.64 1.29 0.80
C TRP A 17 1.51 0.64 2.17
N LYS A 18 0.74 1.27 3.06
CA LYS A 18 0.53 0.76 4.42
C LYS A 18 -0.61 -0.24 4.50
N PHE A 19 -1.55 -0.18 3.56
CA PHE A 19 -2.77 -0.99 3.55
C PHE A 19 -3.66 -0.78 4.79
N ASP A 20 -3.69 0.46 5.29
CA ASP A 20 -4.49 0.87 6.45
C ASP A 20 -5.92 1.28 6.07
N GLU A 21 -6.27 1.23 4.79
CA GLU A 21 -7.58 1.63 4.31
C GLU A 21 -8.69 0.69 4.82
N ALA A 22 -9.82 1.30 5.18
CA ALA A 22 -10.97 0.57 5.73
C ALA A 22 -11.97 0.11 4.65
N SER A 23 -11.91 0.68 3.44
CA SER A 23 -12.86 0.38 2.35
C SER A 23 -12.29 0.74 0.98
N GLY A 24 -12.90 0.18 -0.06
CA GLY A 24 -12.59 0.50 -1.45
C GLY A 24 -11.46 -0.34 -2.05
N LYS A 25 -10.95 0.11 -3.20
CA LYS A 25 -9.99 -0.64 -4.03
C LYS A 25 -8.69 0.12 -4.31
N THR A 26 -8.41 1.17 -3.55
CA THR A 26 -7.24 2.02 -3.78
C THR A 26 -6.32 1.98 -2.57
N ALA A 27 -5.12 1.44 -2.75
CA ALA A 27 -4.04 1.53 -1.78
C ALA A 27 -3.32 2.87 -1.98
N ALA A 28 -3.37 3.74 -0.98
CA ALA A 28 -2.68 5.02 -1.03
C ALA A 28 -1.17 4.83 -0.83
N ASP A 29 -0.39 5.47 -1.70
CA ASP A 29 1.04 5.62 -1.49
C ASP A 29 1.27 6.76 -0.50
N SER A 30 1.80 6.42 0.67
CA SER A 30 2.16 7.35 1.75
C SER A 30 3.53 7.99 1.53
N SER A 31 4.25 7.61 0.47
CA SER A 31 5.46 8.32 0.04
C SER A 31 5.10 9.59 -0.75
N LYS A 32 6.12 10.41 -1.03
CA LYS A 32 5.98 11.62 -1.84
C LYS A 32 5.64 11.38 -3.32
N TYR A 33 5.68 10.13 -3.80
CA TYR A 33 5.56 9.82 -5.23
C TYR A 33 4.11 9.60 -5.69
N GLY A 34 3.15 9.45 -4.77
CA GLY A 34 1.72 9.38 -5.09
C GLY A 34 1.34 8.18 -5.97
N ARG A 35 2.11 7.09 -5.93
CA ARG A 35 1.94 5.89 -6.74
C ARG A 35 0.81 5.01 -6.21
N LYS A 36 -0.44 5.45 -6.37
CA LYS A 36 -1.60 4.69 -5.86
C LYS A 36 -1.66 3.29 -6.49
N GLY A 37 -1.88 2.28 -5.66
CA GLY A 37 -2.16 0.91 -6.09
C GLY A 37 -3.65 0.68 -6.26
N THR A 38 -4.05 -0.10 -7.26
CA THR A 38 -5.43 -0.54 -7.47
C THR A 38 -5.55 -2.03 -7.16
N LEU A 39 -6.46 -2.38 -6.25
CA LEU A 39 -6.78 -3.76 -5.90
C LEU A 39 -7.62 -4.40 -7.04
N LYS A 40 -7.21 -5.58 -7.49
CA LYS A 40 -7.81 -6.37 -8.58
C LYS A 40 -8.14 -7.79 -8.11
N GLY A 41 -8.83 -8.57 -8.95
CA GLY A 41 -9.17 -9.97 -8.63
C GLY A 41 -10.38 -10.16 -7.71
N GLY A 42 -11.14 -9.09 -7.42
CA GLY A 42 -12.22 -9.13 -6.42
C GLY A 42 -11.78 -8.67 -5.03
N LEU A 43 -10.48 -8.40 -4.86
CA LEU A 43 -9.90 -7.80 -3.67
C LEU A 43 -10.47 -6.39 -3.41
N SER A 44 -10.87 -6.13 -2.17
CA SER A 44 -11.14 -4.80 -1.64
C SER A 44 -10.73 -4.73 -0.18
N PHE A 45 -10.53 -3.52 0.34
CA PHE A 45 -10.30 -3.36 1.78
C PHE A 45 -11.53 -3.78 2.60
N ASP A 46 -12.73 -3.76 2.02
CA ASP A 46 -13.95 -4.20 2.69
C ASP A 46 -13.96 -5.72 2.99
N ASN A 47 -13.33 -6.53 2.14
CA ASN A 47 -13.38 -8.00 2.26
C ASN A 47 -12.06 -8.64 2.70
N ALA A 48 -10.94 -7.93 2.56
CA ALA A 48 -9.61 -8.48 2.79
C ALA A 48 -8.76 -7.68 3.80
N SER A 49 -9.30 -6.60 4.38
CA SER A 49 -8.63 -5.89 5.48
C SER A 49 -8.68 -6.73 6.75
N VAL A 50 -7.52 -6.93 7.36
CA VAL A 50 -7.31 -7.67 8.62
C VAL A 50 -6.47 -6.85 9.58
N ASP A 51 -6.46 -7.19 10.86
CA ASP A 51 -5.54 -6.55 11.80
C ASP A 51 -4.09 -6.91 11.47
N GLY A 52 -3.29 -5.88 11.21
CA GLY A 52 -1.88 -5.99 10.91
C GLY A 52 -1.03 -5.95 12.18
N ARG A 53 0.28 -6.13 12.01
CA ARG A 53 1.25 -5.95 13.12
C ARG A 53 1.27 -4.51 13.63
N ILE A 54 1.00 -3.55 12.75
CA ILE A 54 0.77 -2.13 13.04
C ILE A 54 -0.41 -1.73 12.16
N GLY A 55 -1.49 -1.21 12.76
CA GLY A 55 -2.67 -0.79 12.01
C GLY A 55 -3.42 -1.97 11.36
N LYS A 56 -3.77 -1.83 10.07
CA LYS A 56 -4.39 -2.88 9.27
C LYS A 56 -3.38 -3.49 8.29
N ALA A 57 -3.77 -4.60 7.69
CA ALA A 57 -3.05 -5.25 6.62
C ALA A 57 -4.04 -5.80 5.59
N LEU A 58 -3.54 -6.09 4.39
CA LEU A 58 -4.32 -6.70 3.33
C LEU A 58 -3.98 -8.18 3.23
N LYS A 59 -4.98 -9.05 3.40
CA LYS A 59 -4.81 -10.50 3.26
C LYS A 59 -5.01 -10.89 1.80
N LEU A 60 -3.97 -11.45 1.18
CA LEU A 60 -4.04 -12.07 -0.14
C LEU A 60 -4.31 -13.57 0.04
N ASP A 61 -5.30 -14.10 -0.70
CA ASP A 61 -5.67 -15.52 -0.67
C ASP A 61 -4.85 -16.38 -1.65
N GLY A 62 -4.14 -15.76 -2.60
CA GLY A 62 -3.15 -16.41 -3.47
C GLY A 62 -3.64 -16.84 -4.85
N GLU A 63 -4.86 -16.45 -5.25
CA GLU A 63 -5.36 -16.69 -6.62
C GLU A 63 -5.08 -15.48 -7.53
N ASP A 64 -6.11 -14.69 -7.84
CA ASP A 64 -6.03 -13.56 -8.79
C ASP A 64 -5.88 -12.20 -8.08
N ASN A 65 -5.75 -12.22 -6.76
CA ASN A 65 -5.73 -11.02 -5.92
C ASN A 65 -4.38 -10.33 -5.98
N ILE A 66 -4.33 -9.23 -6.71
CA ILE A 66 -3.14 -8.40 -6.88
C ILE A 66 -3.40 -6.94 -6.57
N ILE A 67 -2.31 -6.22 -6.26
CA ILE A 67 -2.28 -4.77 -6.19
C ILE A 67 -1.49 -4.29 -7.40
N GLU A 68 -2.17 -3.61 -8.33
CA GLU A 68 -1.56 -3.10 -9.55
C GLU A 68 -1.18 -1.63 -9.39
N ILE A 69 0.08 -1.30 -9.67
CA ILE A 69 0.58 0.08 -9.70
C ILE A 69 0.86 0.42 -11.17
N THR A 70 -0.01 1.23 -11.77
CA THR A 70 0.13 1.61 -13.18
C THR A 70 1.11 2.77 -13.34
N GLY A 71 1.83 2.78 -14.46
CA GLY A 71 2.71 3.89 -14.83
C GLY A 71 4.05 3.95 -14.11
N TYR A 72 4.37 3.00 -13.23
CA TYR A 72 5.70 2.87 -12.67
C TYR A 72 6.67 2.33 -13.73
N LYS A 73 7.61 3.17 -14.16
CA LYS A 73 8.75 2.82 -15.00
C LYS A 73 9.96 2.91 -14.07
N GLY A 74 10.41 1.76 -13.55
CA GLY A 74 11.58 1.68 -12.68
C GLY A 74 12.82 2.30 -13.31
#